data_AF-A0ABD5ZKS8-F1
#
_entry.id   AF-A0ABD5ZKS8-F1
#
_cell.length_a   1.000
_cell.length_b   1.000
_cell.length_c   1.000
_cell.angle_alpha   90.00
_cell.angle_beta   90.00
_cell.angle_gamma   90.00
#
_symmetry.space_group_name_H-M   'P 1'
#
loop_
_entity.id
_entity.type
_entity.pdbx_description
1 polymer ?
#
loop_
_entity_poly.entity_id
_entity_poly.type
_entity_poly.pdbx_seq_one_letter_code
_entity_poly.pdbx_strand_id
1 'polypeptide(L)'
;MATEQSEGEPLSVDLPPDLDAWLSEQATEQGLGREQLLQRLLEAARLALAADEEVGGVDELAARVDALESDLDEKVDDVRDRVIQVKKETDRKAPADHGHAELDRLDALEDEIAGLATTLSDLQADVEGLETEVEGNGEAVERVQGRVRQVAAAVVRIQRAAGDDDGDDARLEELRRVAVTRGFREANCAACGESVDIGLLSEATCPHCDAAFHDVTGRSGFFSTPSLVGEEGQ
;
A
#
# COMPACT_ATOMS: atom_id res chain seq x y z
N MET A 1 88.62 44.00 27.15
CA MET A 1 88.95 45.43 27.29
C MET A 1 90.43 45.53 26.93
N ALA A 2 90.91 46.03 25.80
CA ALA A 2 90.36 46.89 24.76
C ALA A 2 90.73 46.31 23.38
N THR A 3 89.92 46.55 22.37
CA THR A 3 90.20 46.20 20.97
C THR A 3 91.40 46.99 20.49
N GLU A 4 92.47 46.29 20.14
CA GLU A 4 93.67 46.83 19.50
C GLU A 4 93.27 47.47 18.16
N GLN A 5 93.47 48.78 18.06
CA GLN A 5 93.33 49.50 16.80
C GLN A 5 94.58 49.19 15.98
N SER A 6 94.43 48.35 14.95
CA SER A 6 95.45 48.21 13.91
C SER A 6 95.58 49.56 13.19
N GLU A 7 96.63 50.33 13.50
CA GLU A 7 97.05 51.47 12.68
C GLU A 7 97.34 50.94 11.26
N GLY A 8 96.60 51.44 10.27
CA GLY A 8 96.69 50.94 8.90
C GLY A 8 98.06 51.22 8.29
N GLU A 9 98.72 50.17 7.79
CA GLU A 9 99.95 50.31 7.00
C GLU A 9 99.68 51.20 5.77
N PRO A 10 100.49 52.25 5.51
CA PRO A 10 100.24 53.17 4.40
C PRO A 10 100.38 52.44 3.06
N LEU A 11 99.24 52.17 2.43
CA LEU A 11 99.16 51.61 1.10
C LEU A 11 99.59 52.67 0.08
N SER A 12 100.70 52.44 -0.60
CA SER A 12 101.14 53.25 -1.73
C SER A 12 100.71 52.59 -3.04
N VAL A 13 100.07 53.39 -3.90
CA VAL A 13 99.62 52.96 -5.23
C VAL A 13 100.20 53.95 -6.22
N ASP A 14 100.94 53.44 -7.21
CA ASP A 14 101.45 54.26 -8.31
C ASP A 14 100.31 54.57 -9.28
N LEU A 15 100.03 55.86 -9.43
CA LEU A 15 99.01 56.35 -10.35
C LEU A 15 99.67 56.85 -11.64
N PRO A 16 99.02 56.64 -12.80
CA PRO A 16 99.44 57.30 -14.04
C PRO A 16 99.55 58.82 -13.84
N PRO A 17 100.53 59.49 -14.45
CA PRO A 17 100.81 60.90 -14.20
C PRO A 17 99.63 61.82 -14.49
N ASP A 18 98.80 61.48 -15.48
CA ASP A 18 97.60 62.24 -15.82
C ASP A 18 96.52 62.17 -14.72
N LEU A 19 96.35 61.00 -14.09
CA LEU A 19 95.43 60.79 -12.97
C LEU A 19 95.94 61.45 -11.69
N ASP A 20 97.25 61.43 -11.48
CA ASP A 20 97.90 62.09 -10.35
C ASP A 20 97.73 63.61 -10.38
N ALA A 21 97.95 64.19 -11.57
CA ALA A 21 97.75 65.61 -11.83
C ALA A 21 96.27 65.99 -11.64
N TRP A 22 95.36 65.20 -12.22
CA TRP A 22 93.92 65.42 -12.11
C TRP A 22 93.42 65.38 -10.65
N LEU A 23 93.84 64.40 -9.85
CA LEU A 23 93.46 64.31 -8.44
C LEU A 23 93.94 65.53 -7.63
N SER A 24 95.13 66.03 -7.96
CA SER A 24 95.72 67.18 -7.28
C SER A 24 94.98 68.49 -7.65
N GLU A 25 94.59 68.63 -8.91
CA GLU A 25 93.74 69.73 -9.39
C GLU A 25 92.36 69.69 -8.72
N GLN A 26 91.69 68.54 -8.75
CA GLN A 26 90.36 68.36 -8.15
C GLN A 26 90.35 68.56 -6.63
N ALA A 27 91.40 68.12 -5.93
CA ALA A 27 91.54 68.36 -4.49
C ALA A 27 91.62 69.87 -4.20
N THR A 28 92.36 70.61 -5.03
CA THR A 28 92.50 72.06 -4.90
C THR A 28 91.20 72.79 -5.22
N GLU A 29 90.51 72.41 -6.31
CA GLU A 29 89.22 72.99 -6.71
C GLU A 29 88.14 72.82 -5.64
N GLN A 30 88.10 71.66 -4.98
CA GLN A 30 87.11 71.38 -3.93
C GLN A 30 87.55 71.82 -2.53
N GLY A 31 88.77 72.37 -2.38
CA GLY A 31 89.33 72.80 -1.11
C GLY A 31 89.57 71.66 -0.11
N LEU A 32 89.84 70.45 -0.61
CA LEU A 32 90.03 69.23 0.19
C LEU A 32 91.49 68.78 0.15
N GLY A 33 91.93 68.09 1.21
CA GLY A 33 93.17 67.32 1.16
C GLY A 33 93.03 66.15 0.17
N ARG A 34 94.10 65.84 -0.56
CA ARG A 34 94.13 64.76 -1.56
C ARG A 34 93.63 63.41 -1.02
N GLU A 35 94.07 63.04 0.18
CA GLU A 35 93.63 61.82 0.85
C GLU A 35 92.12 61.84 1.16
N GLN A 36 91.59 63.00 1.54
CA GLN A 36 90.19 63.19 1.89
C GLN A 36 89.28 63.16 0.65
N LEU A 37 89.77 63.66 -0.48
CA LEU A 37 89.13 63.48 -1.78
C LEU A 37 89.11 62.00 -2.17
N LEU A 38 90.22 61.27 -2.02
CA LEU A 38 90.29 59.84 -2.32
C LEU A 38 89.35 59.01 -1.44
N GLN A 39 89.28 59.29 -0.13
CA GLN A 39 88.34 58.64 0.78
C GLN A 39 86.89 58.85 0.33
N ARG A 40 86.51 60.08 -0.02
CA ARG A 40 85.16 60.39 -0.55
C ARG A 40 84.86 59.69 -1.87
N LEU A 41 85.82 59.65 -2.79
CA LEU A 41 85.66 58.96 -4.07
C LEU A 41 85.51 57.45 -3.87
N LEU A 42 86.25 56.85 -2.95
CA LEU A 42 86.14 55.43 -2.60
C LEU A 42 84.81 55.11 -1.90
N GLU A 43 84.33 55.96 -0.99
CA GLU A 43 83.01 55.82 -0.35
C GLU A 43 81.88 55.94 -1.38
N ALA A 44 81.96 56.93 -2.27
CA ALA A 44 80.99 57.11 -3.36
C ALA A 44 81.00 55.91 -4.31
N ALA A 45 82.18 55.39 -4.68
CA ALA A 45 82.31 54.20 -5.51
C ALA A 45 81.73 52.95 -4.83
N ARG A 46 81.97 52.77 -3.52
CA ARG A 46 81.38 51.66 -2.75
C ARG A 46 79.86 51.76 -2.67
N LEU A 47 79.32 52.95 -2.43
CA LEU A 47 77.87 53.19 -2.41
C LEU A 47 77.24 52.96 -3.78
N ALA A 48 77.90 53.39 -4.86
CA ALA A 48 77.44 53.15 -6.23
C ALA A 48 77.41 51.65 -6.55
N LEU A 49 78.45 50.90 -6.19
CA LEU A 49 78.51 49.45 -6.38
C LEU A 49 77.45 48.71 -5.54
N ALA A 50 77.23 49.12 -4.28
CA ALA A 50 76.20 48.54 -3.43
C ALA A 50 74.78 48.84 -3.93
N ALA A 51 74.53 50.05 -4.42
CA ALA A 51 73.26 50.40 -5.04
C ALA A 51 73.02 49.62 -6.34
N ASP A 52 74.05 49.42 -7.17
CA ASP A 52 73.97 48.59 -8.38
C ASP A 52 73.60 47.13 -8.06
N GLU A 53 74.16 46.57 -6.97
CA GLU A 53 73.81 45.24 -6.48
C GLU A 53 72.37 45.15 -5.94
N GLU A 54 71.90 46.17 -5.20
CA GLU A 54 70.50 46.26 -4.75
C GLU A 54 69.52 46.41 -5.92
N VAL A 55 69.85 47.23 -6.93
CA VAL A 55 69.03 47.39 -8.15
C VAL A 55 68.98 46.07 -8.93
N GLY A 56 70.11 45.38 -9.09
CA GLY A 56 70.16 44.07 -9.73
C GLY A 56 69.28 43.03 -9.01
N GLY A 57 69.23 43.06 -7.67
CA GLY A 57 68.35 42.20 -6.89
C GLY A 57 66.86 42.52 -7.05
N VAL A 58 66.50 43.79 -7.21
CA VAL A 58 65.11 44.22 -7.50
C VAL A 58 64.68 43.79 -8.89
N ASP A 59 65.55 43.94 -9.89
CA ASP A 59 65.27 43.51 -11.27
C ASP A 59 65.12 41.98 -11.37
N GLU A 60 65.92 41.20 -10.64
CA GLU A 60 65.76 39.75 -10.56
C GLU A 60 64.43 39.37 -9.89
N LEU A 61 64.05 40.04 -8.80
CA LEU A 61 62.78 39.79 -8.13
C LEU A 61 61.59 40.16 -9.02
N ALA A 62 61.67 41.28 -9.74
CA ALA A 62 60.65 41.68 -10.71
C ALA A 62 60.49 40.62 -11.81
N ALA A 63 61.59 40.14 -12.39
CA ALA A 63 61.55 39.07 -13.39
C ALA A 63 60.94 37.77 -12.83
N ARG A 64 61.19 37.44 -11.56
CA ARG A 64 60.57 36.27 -10.89
C ARG A 64 59.08 36.48 -10.62
N VAL A 65 58.66 37.68 -10.27
CA VAL A 65 57.24 38.03 -10.10
C VAL A 65 56.53 37.94 -11.44
N ASP A 66 57.08 38.53 -12.50
CA ASP A 66 56.52 38.46 -13.85
C ASP A 66 56.36 37.00 -14.33
N ALA A 67 57.37 36.15 -14.05
CA ALA A 67 57.30 34.74 -14.36
C ALA A 67 56.22 33.99 -13.56
N LEU A 68 56.05 34.33 -12.28
CA LEU A 68 55.01 33.75 -11.42
C LEU A 68 53.60 34.22 -11.82
N GLU A 69 53.45 35.48 -12.20
CA GLU A 69 52.19 36.03 -12.70
C GLU A 69 51.80 35.34 -14.01
N SER A 70 52.76 35.15 -14.93
CA SER A 70 52.52 34.41 -16.17
C SER A 70 52.12 32.95 -15.92
N ASP A 71 52.81 32.24 -15.02
CA ASP A 71 52.48 30.85 -14.65
C ASP A 71 51.11 30.76 -13.95
N LEU A 72 50.76 31.76 -13.13
CA LEU A 72 49.46 31.83 -12.48
C LEU A 72 48.34 32.05 -13.51
N ASP A 73 48.51 32.98 -14.45
CA ASP A 73 47.53 33.25 -15.49
C ASP A 73 47.30 32.01 -16.37
N GLU A 74 48.36 31.30 -16.77
CA GLU A 74 48.25 30.03 -17.50
C GLU A 74 47.46 28.98 -16.72
N LYS A 75 47.73 28.83 -15.41
CA LYS A 75 47.00 27.88 -14.55
C LYS A 75 45.54 28.27 -14.35
N VAL A 76 45.26 29.56 -14.20
CA VAL A 76 43.88 30.07 -14.07
C VAL A 76 43.10 29.80 -15.34
N ASP A 77 43.70 30.01 -16.51
CA ASP A 77 43.09 29.71 -17.79
C ASP A 77 42.86 28.19 -17.97
N ASP A 78 43.82 27.33 -17.60
CA ASP A 78 43.63 25.86 -17.62
C ASP A 78 42.48 25.42 -16.70
N VAL A 79 42.43 25.93 -15.46
CA VAL A 79 41.32 25.64 -14.54
C VAL A 79 39.99 26.13 -15.09
N ARG A 80 39.95 27.33 -15.69
CA ARG A 80 38.73 27.87 -16.32
C ARG A 80 38.26 26.95 -17.44
N ASP A 81 39.16 26.53 -18.32
CA ASP A 81 38.83 25.61 -19.41
C ASP A 81 38.34 24.26 -18.89
N ARG A 82 38.97 23.75 -17.82
CA ARG A 82 38.56 22.51 -17.17
C ARG A 82 37.17 22.60 -16.53
N VAL A 83 36.86 23.71 -15.87
CA VAL A 83 35.54 23.95 -15.27
C VAL A 83 34.48 24.05 -16.37
N ILE A 84 34.77 24.77 -17.45
CA ILE A 84 33.87 24.87 -18.61
C ILE A 84 33.65 23.48 -19.22
N GLN A 85 34.71 22.67 -19.35
CA GLN A 85 34.61 21.30 -19.82
C GLN A 85 33.70 20.46 -18.92
N VAL A 86 33.94 20.46 -17.59
CA VAL A 86 33.13 19.70 -16.63
C VAL A 86 31.67 20.14 -16.69
N LYS A 87 31.41 21.45 -16.72
CA LYS A 87 30.05 22.00 -16.87
C LYS A 87 29.37 21.47 -18.12
N LYS A 88 30.04 21.53 -19.28
CA LYS A 88 29.51 21.01 -20.55
C LYS A 88 29.25 19.50 -20.52
N GLU A 89 30.14 18.73 -19.89
CA GLU A 89 29.97 17.28 -19.72
C GLU A 89 28.80 16.95 -18.80
N THR A 90 28.66 17.65 -17.67
CA THR A 90 27.59 17.46 -16.70
C THR A 90 26.24 17.85 -17.30
N ASP A 91 26.14 19.01 -17.95
CA ASP A 91 24.92 19.45 -18.64
C ASP A 91 24.46 18.45 -19.71
N ARG A 92 25.41 17.77 -20.38
CA ARG A 92 25.09 16.74 -21.37
C ARG A 92 24.59 15.45 -20.72
N LYS A 93 25.15 15.09 -19.57
CA LYS A 93 24.75 13.89 -18.82
C LYS A 93 23.39 14.05 -18.17
N ALA A 94 23.09 15.25 -17.68
CA ALA A 94 21.84 15.58 -17.02
C ALA A 94 21.40 16.97 -17.48
N PRO A 95 20.73 17.07 -18.65
CA PRO A 95 20.08 18.30 -19.08
C PRO A 95 19.18 18.85 -17.96
N ALA A 96 18.98 20.17 -17.94
CA ALA A 96 18.10 20.81 -16.95
C ALA A 96 16.69 20.18 -16.93
N ASP A 97 16.21 19.75 -18.10
CA ASP A 97 14.90 19.15 -18.29
C ASP A 97 14.96 17.60 -18.43
N HIS A 98 16.05 16.97 -17.98
CA HIS A 98 16.10 15.50 -18.00
C HIS A 98 15.08 14.93 -17.01
N GLY A 99 14.30 13.96 -17.47
CA GLY A 99 13.40 13.19 -16.62
C GLY A 99 14.07 11.96 -16.03
N HIS A 100 13.34 11.28 -15.16
CA HIS A 100 13.72 10.00 -14.59
C HIS A 100 12.57 9.01 -14.80
N ALA A 101 12.61 8.24 -15.88
CA ALA A 101 11.54 7.30 -16.22
C ALA A 101 11.25 6.28 -15.11
N GLU A 102 12.27 5.93 -14.32
CA GLU A 102 12.12 5.08 -13.14
C GLU A 102 11.32 5.76 -12.03
N LEU A 103 11.46 7.08 -11.84
CA LEU A 103 10.66 7.85 -10.89
C LEU A 103 9.25 8.08 -11.42
N ASP A 104 9.09 8.40 -12.70
CA ASP A 104 7.76 8.51 -13.34
C ASP A 104 6.96 7.20 -13.19
N ARG A 105 7.65 6.06 -13.24
CA ARG A 105 7.04 4.76 -12.96
C ARG A 105 6.60 4.60 -11.51
N LEU A 106 7.33 5.17 -10.55
CA LEU A 106 6.92 5.14 -9.15
C LEU A 106 5.66 5.98 -8.93
N ASP A 107 5.57 7.16 -9.54
CA ASP A 107 4.37 8.00 -9.47
C ASP A 107 3.14 7.26 -10.04
N ALA A 108 3.31 6.60 -11.20
CA ALA A 108 2.25 5.77 -11.78
C ALA A 108 1.84 4.59 -10.89
N LEU A 109 2.79 3.97 -10.20
CA LEU A 109 2.52 2.89 -9.25
C LEU A 109 1.82 3.41 -7.99
N GLU A 110 2.16 4.62 -7.52
CA GLU A 110 1.48 5.27 -6.41
C GLU A 110 0.00 5.54 -6.74
N ASP A 111 -0.27 6.07 -7.94
CA ASP A 111 -1.62 6.27 -8.45
C ASP A 111 -2.39 4.94 -8.56
N GLU A 112 -1.75 3.87 -9.06
CA GLU A 112 -2.35 2.54 -9.16
C GLU A 112 -2.69 1.97 -7.77
N ILE A 113 -1.79 2.10 -6.80
CA ILE A 113 -2.01 1.66 -5.42
C ILE A 113 -3.17 2.44 -4.78
N ALA A 114 -3.24 3.76 -5.00
CA ALA A 114 -4.35 4.58 -4.51
C ALA A 114 -5.69 4.12 -5.11
N GLY A 115 -5.73 3.85 -6.42
CA GLY A 115 -6.93 3.33 -7.10
C GLY A 115 -7.35 1.94 -6.59
N LEU A 116 -6.38 1.04 -6.35
CA LEU A 116 -6.65 -0.26 -5.75
C LEU A 116 -7.17 -0.16 -4.32
N ALA A 117 -6.65 0.78 -3.52
CA ALA A 117 -7.14 1.02 -2.16
C ALA A 117 -8.59 1.51 -2.14
N THR A 118 -8.97 2.42 -3.06
CA THR A 118 -10.37 2.84 -3.23
C THR A 118 -11.24 1.66 -3.64
N THR A 119 -10.82 0.88 -4.63
CA THR A 119 -11.59 -0.30 -5.10
C THR A 119 -11.79 -1.32 -3.99
N LEU A 120 -10.78 -1.57 -3.15
CA LEU A 120 -10.90 -2.47 -2.00
C LEU A 120 -11.88 -1.92 -0.97
N SER A 121 -11.83 -0.62 -0.68
CA SER A 121 -12.78 0.01 0.25
C SER A 121 -14.22 -0.10 -0.25
N ASP A 122 -14.45 0.13 -1.54
CA ASP A 122 -15.78 0.01 -2.15
C ASP A 122 -16.28 -1.43 -2.10
N LEU A 123 -15.41 -2.40 -2.43
CA LEU A 123 -15.77 -3.82 -2.38
C LEU A 123 -16.05 -4.30 -0.94
N GLN A 124 -15.34 -3.76 0.06
CA GLN A 124 -15.63 -4.04 1.46
C GLN A 124 -17.01 -3.52 1.86
N ALA A 125 -17.36 -2.30 1.46
CA ALA A 125 -18.69 -1.73 1.71
C ALA A 125 -19.80 -2.53 1.00
N ASP A 126 -19.55 -2.99 -0.23
CA ASP A 126 -20.49 -3.84 -0.97
C ASP A 126 -20.71 -5.19 -0.25
N VAL A 127 -19.64 -5.81 0.26
CA VAL A 127 -19.74 -7.06 1.03
C VAL A 127 -20.56 -6.86 2.30
N GLU A 128 -20.29 -5.80 3.07
CA GLU A 128 -21.08 -5.48 4.27
C GLU A 128 -22.57 -5.23 3.95
N GLY A 129 -22.83 -4.58 2.81
CA GLY A 129 -24.19 -4.37 2.31
C GLY A 129 -24.89 -5.68 1.95
N LEU A 130 -24.20 -6.58 1.26
CA LEU A 130 -24.71 -7.90 0.90
C LEU A 130 -24.96 -8.79 2.13
N GLU A 131 -24.07 -8.75 3.12
CA GLU A 131 -24.27 -9.45 4.40
C GLU A 131 -25.56 -9.00 5.08
N THR A 132 -25.78 -7.68 5.15
CA THR A 132 -27.01 -7.09 5.70
C THR A 132 -28.25 -7.53 4.91
N GLU A 133 -28.18 -7.57 3.58
CA GLU A 133 -29.29 -8.02 2.73
C GLU A 133 -29.59 -9.51 2.94
N VAL A 134 -28.55 -10.35 3.03
CA VAL A 134 -28.68 -11.78 3.28
C VAL A 134 -29.35 -12.04 4.63
N GLU A 135 -28.94 -11.33 5.69
CA GLU A 135 -29.58 -11.41 7.00
C GLU A 135 -31.07 -11.03 6.92
N GLY A 136 -31.38 -9.89 6.29
CA GLY A 136 -32.77 -9.43 6.11
C GLY A 136 -33.63 -10.41 5.32
N ASN A 137 -33.08 -11.04 4.29
CA ASN A 137 -33.73 -12.08 3.51
C ASN A 137 -33.97 -13.35 4.34
N GLY A 138 -33.01 -13.75 5.18
CA GLY A 138 -33.16 -14.85 6.13
C GLY A 138 -34.36 -14.65 7.05
N GLU A 139 -34.47 -13.47 7.67
CA GLU A 139 -35.63 -13.14 8.51
C GLU A 139 -36.95 -13.11 7.72
N ALA A 140 -36.93 -12.59 6.48
CA ALA A 140 -38.10 -12.56 5.62
C ALA A 140 -38.60 -13.97 5.29
N VAL A 141 -37.67 -14.88 4.98
CA VAL A 141 -37.97 -16.30 4.74
C VAL A 141 -38.58 -16.93 5.98
N GLU A 142 -38.01 -16.72 7.17
CA GLU A 142 -38.57 -17.24 8.43
C GLU A 142 -39.99 -16.72 8.69
N ARG A 143 -40.24 -15.42 8.46
CA ARG A 143 -41.58 -14.82 8.58
C ARG A 143 -42.57 -15.47 7.62
N VAL A 144 -42.18 -15.68 6.36
CA VAL A 144 -43.02 -16.33 5.35
C VAL A 144 -43.30 -17.78 5.74
N GLN A 145 -42.29 -18.54 6.15
CA GLN A 145 -42.47 -19.92 6.62
C GLN A 145 -43.42 -20.00 7.82
N GLY A 146 -43.31 -19.07 8.78
CA GLY A 146 -44.23 -18.96 9.91
C GLY A 146 -45.68 -18.74 9.47
N ARG A 147 -45.91 -17.83 8.51
CA ARG A 147 -47.24 -17.58 7.93
C ARG A 147 -47.77 -18.80 7.17
N VAL A 148 -46.93 -19.49 6.39
CA VAL A 148 -47.34 -20.71 5.67
C VAL A 148 -47.77 -21.80 6.66
N ARG A 149 -47.02 -22.03 7.75
CA ARG A 149 -47.42 -22.96 8.81
C ARG A 149 -48.75 -22.56 9.45
N GLN A 150 -48.96 -21.26 9.70
CA GLN A 150 -50.21 -20.75 10.26
C GLN A 150 -51.40 -20.95 9.31
N VAL A 151 -51.21 -20.69 8.02
CA VAL A 151 -52.24 -20.92 6.98
C VAL A 151 -52.54 -22.40 6.86
N ALA A 152 -51.52 -23.26 6.79
CA ALA A 152 -51.70 -24.71 6.77
C ALA A 152 -52.50 -25.21 7.99
N ALA A 153 -52.18 -24.72 9.19
CA ALA A 153 -52.94 -25.03 10.40
C ALA A 153 -54.39 -24.53 10.34
N ALA A 154 -54.64 -23.35 9.75
CA ALA A 154 -55.99 -22.83 9.56
C ALA A 154 -56.80 -23.66 8.54
N VAL A 155 -56.19 -24.02 7.42
CA VAL A 155 -56.81 -24.88 6.39
C VAL A 155 -57.17 -26.25 6.98
N VAL A 156 -56.25 -26.88 7.71
CA VAL A 156 -56.52 -28.16 8.37
C VAL A 156 -57.66 -28.05 9.39
N ARG A 157 -57.76 -26.94 10.13
CA ARG A 157 -58.91 -26.68 11.02
C ARG A 157 -60.22 -26.56 10.25
N ILE A 158 -60.24 -25.83 9.13
CA ILE A 158 -61.43 -25.71 8.27
C ILE A 158 -61.81 -27.08 7.69
N GLN A 159 -60.84 -27.86 7.22
CA GLN A 159 -61.08 -29.19 6.66
C GLN A 159 -61.69 -30.15 7.69
N ARG A 160 -61.23 -30.11 8.95
CA ARG A 160 -61.86 -30.90 10.03
C ARG A 160 -63.26 -30.39 10.35
N ALA A 161 -63.45 -29.07 10.46
CA ALA A 161 -64.78 -28.50 10.70
C ALA A 161 -65.78 -28.76 9.56
N ALA A 162 -65.30 -28.97 8.33
CA ALA A 162 -66.11 -29.34 7.18
C ALA A 162 -66.20 -30.86 6.94
N GLY A 163 -65.37 -31.66 7.61
CA GLY A 163 -65.19 -33.09 7.38
C GLY A 163 -65.70 -34.00 8.50
N ASP A 164 -65.81 -33.52 9.74
CA ASP A 164 -66.28 -34.27 10.89
C ASP A 164 -67.67 -33.77 11.34
N ASP A 165 -68.73 -34.47 10.93
CA ASP A 165 -69.71 -35.15 11.82
C ASP A 165 -70.88 -35.76 11.03
N ASP A 166 -71.31 -35.16 9.90
CA ASP A 166 -72.59 -35.58 9.28
C ASP A 166 -72.51 -36.91 8.47
N GLY A 167 -71.33 -37.31 7.99
CA GLY A 167 -71.20 -38.43 7.05
C GLY A 167 -71.12 -39.80 7.72
N ASP A 168 -70.28 -39.93 8.73
CA ASP A 168 -69.99 -41.22 9.38
C ASP A 168 -71.02 -41.58 10.45
N ASP A 169 -71.54 -40.58 11.18
CA ASP A 169 -72.67 -40.77 12.08
C ASP A 169 -73.94 -41.14 11.30
N ALA A 170 -74.24 -40.46 10.19
CA ALA A 170 -75.40 -40.82 9.37
C ALA A 170 -75.28 -42.24 8.79
N ARG A 171 -74.08 -42.67 8.40
CA ARG A 171 -73.83 -44.05 7.94
C ARG A 171 -73.98 -45.07 9.05
N LEU A 172 -73.43 -44.80 10.24
CA LEU A 172 -73.58 -45.67 11.40
C LEU A 172 -75.04 -45.77 11.85
N GLU A 173 -75.77 -44.67 11.84
CA GLU A 173 -77.21 -44.64 12.11
C GLU A 173 -78.01 -45.44 11.08
N GLU A 174 -77.71 -45.30 9.78
CA GLU A 174 -78.33 -46.11 8.72
C GLU A 174 -78.04 -47.60 8.94
N LEU A 175 -76.79 -47.96 9.18
CA LEU A 175 -76.35 -49.34 9.40
C LEU A 175 -77.07 -49.96 10.61
N ARG A 176 -77.15 -49.24 11.73
CA ARG A 176 -77.89 -49.66 12.93
C ARG A 176 -79.39 -49.78 12.65
N ARG A 177 -79.99 -48.85 11.90
CA ARG A 177 -81.42 -48.89 11.54
C ARG A 177 -81.74 -50.10 10.66
N VAL A 178 -80.89 -50.38 9.68
CA VAL A 178 -80.94 -51.56 8.82
C VAL A 178 -80.81 -52.83 9.63
N ALA A 179 -79.87 -52.89 10.57
CA ALA A 179 -79.65 -54.05 11.44
C ALA A 179 -80.87 -54.33 12.34
N VAL A 180 -81.41 -53.30 13.00
CA VAL A 180 -82.63 -53.42 13.82
C VAL A 180 -83.82 -53.88 12.99
N THR A 181 -84.01 -53.29 11.80
CA THR A 181 -85.12 -53.64 10.89
C THR A 181 -85.06 -55.10 10.45
N ARG A 182 -83.85 -55.64 10.26
CA ARG A 182 -83.63 -57.03 9.84
C ARG A 182 -83.43 -58.01 11.00
N GLY A 183 -83.37 -57.52 12.23
CA GLY A 183 -83.22 -58.33 13.45
C GLY A 183 -81.79 -58.81 13.72
N PHE A 184 -80.77 -58.12 13.22
CA PHE A 184 -79.36 -58.46 13.40
C PHE A 184 -78.78 -57.68 14.59
N ARG A 185 -78.10 -58.39 15.49
CA ARG A 185 -77.36 -57.80 16.63
C ARG A 185 -75.84 -57.89 16.41
N GLU A 186 -75.40 -59.07 15.99
CA GLU A 186 -74.02 -59.35 15.62
C GLU A 186 -73.96 -59.72 14.14
N ALA A 187 -72.89 -59.32 13.46
CA ALA A 187 -72.57 -59.69 12.10
C ALA A 187 -71.07 -59.86 11.93
N ASN A 188 -70.66 -60.75 11.02
CA ASN A 188 -69.25 -60.95 10.73
C ASN A 188 -68.76 -59.90 9.75
N CYS A 189 -67.59 -59.34 9.97
CA CYS A 189 -66.95 -58.49 8.96
C CYS A 189 -66.64 -59.32 7.71
N ALA A 190 -67.06 -58.86 6.53
CA ALA A 190 -66.76 -59.56 5.27
C ALA A 190 -65.26 -59.59 4.95
N ALA A 191 -64.48 -58.62 5.45
CA ALA A 191 -63.05 -58.49 5.16
C ALA A 191 -62.19 -59.43 6.03
N CYS A 192 -62.43 -59.49 7.34
CA CYS A 192 -61.61 -60.28 8.27
C CYS A 192 -62.34 -61.49 8.88
N GLY A 193 -63.65 -61.61 8.72
CA GLY A 193 -64.47 -62.70 9.25
C GLY A 193 -64.81 -62.61 10.74
N GLU A 194 -64.29 -61.60 11.46
CA GLU A 194 -64.51 -61.43 12.90
C GLU A 194 -65.95 -60.98 13.22
N SER A 195 -66.51 -61.47 14.32
CA SER A 195 -67.87 -61.10 14.75
C SER A 195 -67.88 -59.73 15.42
N VAL A 196 -68.80 -58.86 14.99
CA VAL A 196 -68.92 -57.48 15.45
C VAL A 196 -70.35 -57.24 15.95
N ASP A 197 -70.49 -56.71 17.17
CA ASP A 197 -71.76 -56.20 17.68
C ASP A 197 -72.06 -54.82 17.07
N ILE A 198 -73.09 -54.77 16.22
CA ILE A 198 -73.46 -53.58 15.47
C ILE A 198 -73.93 -52.45 16.40
N GLY A 199 -74.49 -52.79 17.57
CA GLY A 199 -74.98 -51.82 18.55
C GLY A 199 -73.86 -51.11 19.32
N LEU A 200 -72.65 -51.66 19.34
CA LEU A 200 -71.50 -51.13 20.09
C LEU A 200 -70.47 -50.38 19.22
N LEU A 201 -70.65 -50.38 17.90
CA LEU A 201 -69.79 -49.64 16.97
C LEU A 201 -69.81 -48.14 17.28
N SER A 202 -68.66 -47.51 17.45
CA SER A 202 -68.56 -46.05 17.60
C SER A 202 -68.54 -45.32 16.26
N GLU A 203 -68.14 -46.00 15.19
CA GLU A 203 -68.02 -45.51 13.82
C GLU A 203 -68.50 -46.62 12.85
N ALA A 204 -68.79 -46.28 11.59
CA ALA A 204 -69.18 -47.26 10.58
C ALA A 204 -67.96 -48.06 10.03
N THR A 205 -67.10 -48.59 10.91
CA THR A 205 -65.86 -49.31 10.56
C THR A 205 -65.66 -50.54 11.45
N CYS A 206 -64.93 -51.54 10.96
CA CYS A 206 -64.63 -52.75 11.72
C CYS A 206 -63.56 -52.48 12.79
N PRO A 207 -63.82 -52.75 14.09
CA PRO A 207 -62.85 -52.49 15.17
C PRO A 207 -61.61 -53.40 15.14
N HIS A 208 -61.58 -54.39 14.23
CA HIS A 208 -60.50 -55.36 14.12
C HIS A 208 -59.61 -55.15 12.90
N CYS A 209 -60.12 -54.53 11.83
CA CYS A 209 -59.38 -54.38 10.56
C CYS A 209 -59.59 -53.03 9.85
N ASP A 210 -60.29 -52.08 10.49
CA ASP A 210 -60.60 -50.73 9.98
C ASP A 210 -61.35 -50.69 8.63
N ALA A 211 -61.92 -51.82 8.19
CA ALA A 211 -62.75 -51.85 6.99
C ALA A 211 -64.06 -51.06 7.21
N ALA A 212 -64.36 -50.11 6.32
CA ALA A 212 -65.60 -49.34 6.34
C ALA A 212 -66.82 -50.22 6.04
N PHE A 213 -67.93 -49.98 6.72
CA PHE A 213 -69.20 -50.67 6.55
C PHE A 213 -70.22 -49.78 5.86
N HIS A 214 -70.87 -50.34 4.85
CA HIS A 214 -71.90 -49.63 4.10
C HIS A 214 -73.27 -50.30 4.22
N ASP A 215 -73.29 -51.63 4.38
CA ASP A 215 -74.55 -52.38 4.55
C ASP A 215 -74.33 -53.65 5.38
N VAL A 216 -75.44 -54.21 5.88
CA VAL A 216 -75.52 -55.54 6.47
C VAL A 216 -76.34 -56.44 5.58
N THR A 217 -75.70 -57.49 5.08
CA THR A 217 -76.31 -58.49 4.21
C THR A 217 -76.49 -59.83 4.94
N GLY A 218 -77.55 -60.56 4.59
CA GLY A 218 -77.84 -61.86 5.20
C GLY A 218 -79.32 -62.12 5.34
N ARG A 219 -79.69 -63.37 5.65
CA ARG A 219 -81.07 -63.77 5.96
C ARG A 219 -81.18 -64.02 7.45
N SER A 220 -82.25 -63.53 8.08
CA SER A 220 -82.55 -63.89 9.47
C SER A 220 -83.01 -65.36 9.52
N GLY A 221 -82.22 -66.21 10.18
CA GLY A 221 -82.50 -67.64 10.29
C GLY A 221 -81.40 -68.40 11.03
N PHE A 222 -81.73 -69.59 11.54
CA PHE A 222 -80.90 -70.38 12.47
C PHE A 222 -79.61 -70.99 11.88
N PHE A 223 -79.26 -70.71 10.62
CA PHE A 223 -78.11 -71.31 9.93
C PHE A 223 -77.24 -70.32 9.11
N SER A 224 -77.45 -69.01 9.23
CA SER A 224 -76.59 -68.03 8.55
C SER A 224 -76.35 -66.80 9.41
N THR A 225 -75.09 -66.55 9.78
CA THR A 225 -74.67 -65.30 10.42
C THR A 225 -74.63 -64.18 9.38
N PRO A 226 -75.26 -63.03 9.63
CA PRO A 226 -75.22 -61.89 8.72
C PRO A 226 -73.79 -61.34 8.58
N SER A 227 -73.52 -60.63 7.49
CA SER A 227 -72.20 -60.10 7.14
C SER A 227 -72.24 -58.58 6.92
N LEU A 228 -71.29 -57.88 7.52
CA LEU A 228 -71.01 -56.47 7.33
C LEU A 228 -70.11 -56.29 6.11
N VAL A 229 -70.62 -55.59 5.08
CA VAL A 229 -69.91 -55.41 3.80
C VAL A 229 -69.45 -53.97 3.63
N GLY A 230 -68.25 -53.81 3.06
CA GLY A 230 -67.68 -52.51 2.70
C GLY A 230 -67.94 -52.12 1.25
N GLU A 231 -67.62 -50.87 0.89
CA GLU A 231 -67.46 -50.48 -0.50
C GLU A 231 -66.17 -51.12 -1.02
N GLU A 232 -66.28 -52.27 -1.71
CA GLU A 232 -65.55 -52.57 -2.95
C GLU A 232 -65.70 -54.04 -3.39
N GLY A 233 -66.15 -54.22 -4.63
CA GLY A 233 -66.05 -55.47 -5.40
C GLY A 233 -67.39 -56.11 -5.78
N GLN A 234 -67.66 -56.15 -7.08
CA GLN A 234 -68.72 -56.93 -7.74
C GLN A 234 -68.68 -58.42 -7.38
#